data_AF-A0A7K2X372-F1
#
_entry.id   AF-A0A7K2X372-F1
#
_cell.length_a   1.000
_cell.length_b   1.000
_cell.length_c   1.000
_cell.angle_alpha   90.00
_cell.angle_beta   90.00
_cell.angle_gamma   90.00
#
_symmetry.space_group_name_H-M   'P 1'
#
loop_
_entity.id
_entity.type
_entity.pdbx_description
1 polymer ?
#
loop_
_entity_poly.entity_id
_entity_poly.type
_entity_poly.pdbx_seq_one_letter_code
_entity_poly.pdbx_strand_id
1 'polypeptide(L)' 'MNVNVHDYVQAIKSRAVQLHGTTVSVELSSGKALVGTLAYAVTTDAGGYTRYPDVLTVTVSMKAQTVRIDRIDAIGQG' A
#
# COMPACT_ATOMS: atom_id res chain seq x y z
N MET A 1 -13.09 -21.17 0.84
CA MET A 1 -13.41 -19.75 1.08
C MET A 1 -12.53 -18.96 0.11
N ASN A 2 -13.06 -18.60 -1.07
CA ASN A 2 -12.29 -17.82 -2.04
C ASN A 2 -12.25 -16.39 -1.54
N VAL A 3 -11.14 -16.02 -0.89
CA VAL A 3 -10.85 -14.60 -0.67
C VAL A 3 -10.62 -14.04 -2.07
N ASN A 4 -11.58 -13.27 -2.59
CA ASN A 4 -11.44 -12.65 -3.90
C ASN A 4 -10.22 -11.75 -3.82
N VAL A 5 -9.20 -11.99 -4.66
CA VAL A 5 -7.97 -11.18 -4.72
C VAL A 5 -8.30 -9.68 -4.86
N HIS A 6 -9.43 -9.37 -5.49
CA HIS A 6 -10.00 -8.02 -5.57
C HIS A 6 -10.32 -7.42 -4.20
N ASP A 7 -11.00 -8.14 -3.32
CA ASP A 7 -11.40 -7.65 -1.99
C ASP A 7 -10.18 -7.41 -1.12
N TYR A 8 -9.18 -8.29 -1.24
CA TYR A 8 -7.91 -8.17 -0.54
C TYR A 8 -7.13 -6.91 -0.98
N VAL A 9 -6.96 -6.71 -2.29
CA VAL A 9 -6.28 -5.52 -2.83
C VAL A 9 -7.01 -4.23 -2.43
N GLN A 10 -8.34 -4.23 -2.42
CA GLN A 10 -9.14 -3.09 -1.98
C GLN A 10 -8.95 -2.79 -0.48
N ALA A 11 -8.86 -3.82 0.37
CA ALA A 11 -8.58 -3.65 1.78
C ALA A 11 -7.20 -3.01 2.02
N ILE A 12 -6.16 -3.46 1.29
CA ILE A 12 -4.82 -2.85 1.36
C ILE A 12 -4.84 -1.40 0.87
N LYS A 13 -5.52 -1.11 -0.25
CA LYS A 13 -5.67 0.27 -0.76
C LYS A 13 -6.33 1.18 0.27
N SER A 14 -7.46 0.76 0.84
CA SER A 14 -8.19 1.52 1.87
C SER A 14 -7.30 1.78 3.10
N ARG A 15 -6.59 0.74 3.57
CA ARG A 15 -5.70 0.86 4.71
C ARG A 15 -4.50 1.77 4.42
N ALA A 16 -3.93 1.71 3.23
CA ALA A 16 -2.84 2.57 2.81
C ALA A 16 -3.23 4.05 2.77
N VAL A 17 -4.46 4.38 2.36
CA VAL A 17 -4.97 5.76 2.42
C VAL A 17 -5.01 6.25 3.87
N GLN A 18 -5.48 5.43 4.80
CA GLN A 18 -5.55 5.78 6.23
C GLN A 18 -4.17 5.97 6.87
N LEU A 19 -3.17 5.25 6.38
CA LEU A 19 -1.80 5.25 6.91
C LEU A 19 -0.86 6.17 6.11
N HIS A 20 -1.38 6.97 5.20
CA HIS A 20 -0.57 7.92 4.44
C HIS A 20 0.19 8.86 5.37
N GLY A 21 1.52 8.97 5.18
CA GLY A 21 2.39 9.82 5.97
C GLY A 21 2.79 9.25 7.33
N THR A 22 2.31 8.06 7.72
CA THR A 22 2.68 7.42 8.98
C THR A 22 3.76 6.37 8.78
N THR A 23 4.44 6.00 9.88
CA THR A 23 5.27 4.79 9.89
C THR A 23 4.38 3.55 9.79
N VAL A 24 4.74 2.65 8.89
CA VAL A 24 4.03 1.40 8.64
C VAL A 24 5.01 0.24 8.60
N SER A 25 4.48 -0.96 8.87
CA SER A 25 5.10 -2.22 8.49
C SER A 25 4.32 -2.81 7.31
N VAL A 26 5.02 -3.14 6.23
CA VAL A 26 4.46 -3.78 5.03
C VAL A 26 5.08 -5.17 4.90
N GLU A 27 4.25 -6.21 4.98
CA GLU A 27 4.63 -7.59 4.76
C GLU A 27 4.47 -7.92 3.27
N LEU A 28 5.54 -8.39 2.65
CA LEU A 28 5.57 -8.75 1.24
C LEU A 28 5.38 -10.25 1.06
N SER A 29 4.76 -10.65 -0.04
CA SER A 29 4.59 -12.07 -0.40
C SER A 29 5.90 -12.83 -0.60
N SER A 30 7.04 -12.13 -0.63
CA SER A 30 8.38 -12.74 -0.60
C SER A 30 8.85 -13.15 0.80
N GLY A 31 8.05 -12.92 1.85
CA GLY A 31 8.42 -13.11 3.26
C GLY A 31 9.31 -12.01 3.83
N LYS A 32 9.44 -10.87 3.15
CA LYS A 32 10.20 -9.70 3.62
C LYS A 32 9.25 -8.68 4.24
N ALA A 33 9.73 -7.94 5.24
CA ALA A 33 9.01 -6.80 5.80
C ALA A 33 9.75 -5.49 5.48
N LEU A 34 9.00 -4.45 5.12
CA LEU A 34 9.48 -3.08 5.01
C LEU A 34 8.89 -2.25 6.14
N VAL A 35 9.73 -1.63 6.95
CA VAL A 35 9.30 -0.72 8.01
C VAL A 35 9.78 0.68 7.67
N GLY A 36 8.85 1.63 7.54
CA GLY A 36 9.19 2.99 7.12
C GLY A 36 7.97 3.89 6.93
N THR A 37 8.20 5.12 6.49
CA THR A 37 7.12 6.08 6.26
C THR A 37 6.41 5.76 4.95
N LEU A 38 5.09 5.61 5.01
CA LEU A 38 4.27 5.35 3.83
C LEU A 38 3.95 6.64 3.07
N ALA A 39 4.13 6.59 1.75
CA ALA A 39 3.58 7.54 0.80
C ALA A 39 2.59 6.81 -0.12
N TYR A 40 1.31 7.14 0.04
CA TYR A 40 0.23 6.66 -0.82
C TYR A 40 -0.81 7.75 -1.08
N ALA A 41 -0.83 8.32 -2.28
CA ALA A 41 -1.74 9.41 -2.63
C ALA A 41 -2.71 8.94 -3.72
N VAL A 42 -4.01 9.06 -3.47
CA VAL A 42 -5.04 8.87 -4.49
C VAL A 42 -5.05 10.09 -5.41
N THR A 43 -5.28 9.87 -6.70
CA THR A 43 -5.40 10.93 -7.69
C THR A 43 -6.81 10.96 -8.25
N THR A 44 -7.25 12.11 -8.74
CA THR A 44 -8.52 12.21 -9.47
C THR A 44 -8.20 12.21 -10.97
N ASP A 45 -8.92 11.40 -11.74
CA ASP A 45 -8.77 11.41 -13.21
C ASP A 45 -9.52 12.59 -13.86
N ALA A 46 -9.36 12.75 -15.17
CA ALA A 46 -10.01 13.82 -15.92
C ALA A 46 -11.54 13.73 -15.93
N GLY A 47 -12.12 12.57 -15.57
CA GLY A 47 -13.55 12.35 -15.44
C GLY A 47 -14.10 12.60 -14.04
N GLY A 48 -13.25 12.99 -13.08
CA GLY A 48 -13.65 13.22 -11.69
C GLY A 48 -13.66 11.95 -10.83
N TYR A 49 -13.19 10.81 -11.34
CA TYR A 49 -13.15 9.56 -10.59
C TYR A 49 -11.89 9.45 -9.74
N THR A 50 -12.04 8.92 -8.52
CA THR A 50 -10.89 8.64 -7.66
C THR A 50 -10.13 7.42 -8.19
N ARG A 51 -8.85 7.64 -8.51
CA ARG A 51 -7.92 6.62 -8.97
C ARG A 51 -6.95 6.26 -7.84
N TYR A 52 -7.00 4.99 -7.46
CA TYR A 52 -6.11 4.40 -6.48
C TYR A 52 -4.86 3.86 -7.19
N PRO A 53 -3.65 4.28 -6.78
CA PRO A 53 -2.42 3.71 -7.31
C PRO A 53 -2.32 2.21 -7.04
N ASP A 54 -1.70 1.47 -7.95
CA ASP A 54 -1.42 0.03 -7.79
C ASP A 54 -0.09 -0.25 -7.08
N VAL A 55 0.61 0.79 -6.66
CA VAL A 55 1.88 0.73 -5.93
C VAL A 55 1.84 1.57 -4.67
N LEU A 56 2.59 1.14 -3.66
CA LEU A 56 2.90 1.87 -2.43
C LEU A 56 4.36 2.29 -2.45
N THR A 57 4.67 3.47 -1.93
CA THR A 57 6.06 3.88 -1.71
C THR A 57 6.31 3.91 -0.21
N VAL A 58 7.30 3.15 0.26
CA VAL A 58 7.72 3.14 1.67
C VAL A 58 9.13 3.69 1.74
N THR A 59 9.35 4.72 2.54
CA THR A 59 10.69 5.27 2.77
C THR A 59 11.34 4.54 3.94
N VAL A 60 12.31 3.68 3.63
CA VAL A 60 13.07 2.87 4.61
C VAL A 60 14.48 3.43 4.69
N SER A 61 14.92 3.89 5.87
CA SER A 61 16.27 4.45 6.09
C SER A 61 16.66 5.48 5.02
N MET A 62 15.77 6.45 4.74
CA MET A 62 15.91 7.50 3.72
C MET A 62 15.92 7.03 2.26
N LYS A 63 15.62 5.74 1.98
CA LYS A 63 15.48 5.20 0.63
C LYS A 63 14.02 4.89 0.33
N ALA A 64 13.48 5.47 -0.73
CA ALA A 64 12.16 5.15 -1.24
C ALA A 64 12.16 3.74 -1.88
N GLN A 65 11.25 2.88 -1.44
CA GLN A 65 10.99 1.55 -1.98
C GLN A 65 9.59 1.53 -2.56
N THR A 66 9.46 1.24 -3.85
CA THR A 66 8.16 1.12 -4.51
C THR A 66 7.75 -0.36 -4.58
N VAL A 67 6.57 -0.67 -4.05
CA VAL A 67 6.05 -2.03 -3.95
C VAL A 67 4.69 -2.10 -4.64
N ARG A 68 4.46 -3.12 -5.45
CA ARG A 68 3.13 -3.36 -6.02
C ARG A 68 2.17 -3.91 -4.98
N ILE A 69 0.93 -3.43 -4.97
CA ILE A 69 -0.09 -3.85 -3.99
C ILE A 69 -0.43 -5.34 -4.11
N ASP A 70 -0.35 -5.93 -5.31
CA ASP A 70 -0.54 -7.38 -5.51
C ASP A 70 0.58 -8.26 -4.93
N ARG A 71 1.63 -7.66 -4.36
CA ARG A 71 2.78 -8.35 -3.74
C ARG A 71 2.87 -8.10 -2.24
N ILE A 72 1.82 -7.54 -1.66
CA ILE A 72 1.70 -7.25 -0.24
C ILE A 72 0.75 -8.28 0.35
N ASP A 73 1.13 -8.83 1.49
CA ASP A 73 0.33 -9.79 2.27
C ASP A 73 -0.33 -9.11 3.48
N ALA A 74 0.28 -8.05 4.03
CA ALA A 74 -0.33 -7.22 5.06
C ALA A 74 0.27 -5.80 5.12
N ILE A 75 -0.51 -4.86 5.64
CA ILE A 75 -0.04 -3.51 6.03
C ILE A 75 -0.62 -3.12 7.38
N GLY A 76 0.24 -2.63 8.27
CA GLY A 76 -0.14 -2.18 9.62
C GLY A 76 0.67 -0.96 10.06
N GLN A 77 0.25 -0.34 11.16
CA GLN A 77 1.13 0.62 11.86
C GLN A 77 2.32 -0.14 12.44
N GLY A 78 3.51 0.46 12.31
CA GLY A 78 4.78 -0.08 12.79
C GLY A 78 5.53 0.91 13.64
#